data_AF-A0A376S8Q0-F1
#
_entry.id   AF-A0A376S8Q0-F1
#
_cell.length_a   1.000
_cell.length_b   1.000
_cell.length_c   1.000
_cell.angle_alpha   90.00
_cell.angle_beta   90.00
_cell.angle_gamma   90.00
#
_symmetry.space_group_name_H-M   'P 1'
#
loop_
_entity.id
_entity.type
_entity.pdbx_description
1 polymer ?
#
loop_
_entity_poly.entity_id
_entity_poly.type
_entity_poly.pdbx_seq_one_letter_code
_entity_poly.pdbx_strand_id
1 'polypeptide(L)'
;MTVQTSKNPQVDIAEDNAFFPSEYSLSQYTSPVSDLDGVDYPKPYRGKHKILVIAADERYLPTDNGNCSRPVTIRLKRCCRCIISMLAGFEFEVATISGLMTKFEYWAMPHKDEKVMPFFEQHKSLFRNPKKLADVVASLNADSEYAAIFVPGGHGALIGLPESQDVAAALQWAIKNDRFVISLCHGPAAFLALRHGR
;
A
#
# COMPACT_ATOMS: atom_id res chain seq x y z
N MET A 1 -3.26 -19.05 33.24
CA MET A 1 -4.37 -19.47 32.36
C MET A 1 -4.09 -18.90 30.98
N THR A 2 -3.93 -19.74 29.95
CA THR A 2 -3.83 -19.28 28.57
C THR A 2 -5.22 -18.82 28.12
N VAL A 3 -5.41 -17.52 27.95
CA VAL A 3 -6.64 -16.97 27.36
C VAL A 3 -6.72 -17.47 25.93
N GLN A 4 -7.66 -18.35 25.63
CA GLN A 4 -7.88 -18.87 24.28
C GLN A 4 -8.57 -17.77 23.47
N THR A 5 -7.84 -17.15 22.55
CA THR A 5 -8.37 -16.09 21.67
C THR A 5 -9.32 -16.66 20.62
N SER A 6 -10.38 -15.92 20.29
CA SER A 6 -11.39 -16.38 19.34
C SER A 6 -10.81 -16.52 17.93
N LYS A 7 -11.18 -17.61 17.23
CA LYS A 7 -10.84 -17.84 15.81
C LYS A 7 -11.95 -17.42 14.85
N ASN A 8 -13.10 -17.00 15.36
CA ASN A 8 -14.17 -16.48 14.50
C ASN A 8 -13.77 -15.12 13.92
N PRO A 9 -14.03 -14.85 12.63
CA PRO A 9 -13.92 -13.52 12.07
C PRO A 9 -14.77 -12.52 12.85
N GLN A 10 -14.30 -11.28 12.96
CA GLN A 10 -14.99 -10.23 13.72
C GLN A 10 -15.80 -9.38 12.75
N VAL A 11 -17.08 -9.14 13.04
CA VAL A 11 -17.96 -8.35 12.15
C VAL A 11 -17.42 -6.92 11.99
N ASP A 12 -17.35 -6.44 10.75
CA ASP A 12 -17.16 -5.03 10.43
C ASP A 12 -18.53 -4.37 10.23
N ILE A 13 -18.99 -3.63 11.24
CA ILE A 13 -20.33 -3.01 11.24
C ILE A 13 -20.48 -1.87 10.21
N ALA A 14 -19.39 -1.45 9.56
CA ALA A 14 -19.45 -0.42 8.53
C ALA A 14 -19.90 -0.96 7.17
N GLU A 15 -20.01 -2.28 6.99
CA GLU A 15 -20.36 -2.91 5.71
C GLU A 15 -21.20 -4.19 5.91
N ASP A 16 -22.06 -4.49 4.94
CA ASP A 16 -22.90 -5.69 5.00
C ASP A 16 -22.07 -6.96 4.80
N ASN A 17 -22.31 -7.95 5.67
CA ASN A 17 -21.67 -9.25 5.67
C ASN A 17 -20.11 -9.21 5.63
N ALA A 18 -19.50 -8.17 6.21
CA ALA A 18 -18.06 -7.94 6.24
C ALA A 18 -17.39 -8.34 7.54
N PHE A 19 -16.13 -8.80 7.47
CA PHE A 19 -15.43 -9.35 8.62
C PHE A 19 -13.94 -9.01 8.67
N PHE A 20 -13.52 -8.36 9.76
CA PHE A 20 -12.13 -8.27 10.19
C PHE A 20 -11.52 -9.65 10.52
N PRO A 21 -10.17 -9.75 10.54
CA PRO A 21 -9.50 -10.95 11.01
C PRO A 21 -9.90 -11.32 12.45
N SER A 22 -9.90 -12.62 12.76
CA SER A 22 -10.15 -13.12 14.12
C SER A 22 -9.13 -12.61 15.15
N GLU A 23 -9.52 -12.53 16.42
CA GLU A 23 -8.62 -12.17 17.53
C GLU A 23 -7.37 -13.04 17.56
N TYR A 24 -7.54 -14.35 17.35
CA TYR A 24 -6.44 -15.29 17.25
C TYR A 24 -5.47 -14.90 16.12
N SER A 25 -5.98 -14.68 14.90
CA SER A 25 -5.13 -14.30 13.78
C SER A 25 -4.42 -12.95 13.99
N LEU A 26 -5.08 -11.98 14.63
CA LEU A 26 -4.46 -10.71 14.97
C LEU A 26 -3.28 -10.94 15.94
N SER A 27 -3.47 -11.75 16.98
CA SER A 27 -2.41 -12.07 17.95
C SER A 27 -1.15 -12.72 17.34
N GLN A 28 -1.30 -13.41 16.20
CA GLN A 28 -0.20 -14.10 15.53
C GLN A 28 0.48 -13.24 14.47
N TYR A 29 -0.27 -12.37 13.79
CA TYR A 29 0.19 -11.69 12.57
C TYR A 29 0.29 -10.18 12.68
N THR A 30 -0.15 -9.58 13.79
CA THR A 30 0.05 -8.17 14.09
C THR A 30 0.89 -8.01 15.36
N SER A 31 1.54 -6.86 15.48
CA SER A 31 2.30 -6.50 16.66
C SER A 31 2.19 -5.00 16.84
N PRO A 32 2.10 -4.51 18.09
CA PRO A 32 2.02 -3.08 18.36
C PRO A 32 3.29 -2.31 17.98
N VAL A 33 4.41 -3.00 17.72
CA VAL A 33 5.69 -2.42 17.32
C VAL A 33 6.22 -3.10 16.05
N SER A 34 6.86 -2.33 15.17
CA SER A 34 7.51 -2.85 13.96
C SER A 34 8.90 -3.41 14.24
N ASP A 35 9.45 -4.11 13.25
CA ASP A 35 10.85 -4.55 13.23
C ASP A 35 11.73 -3.55 12.44
N LEU A 36 11.35 -2.27 12.43
CA LEU A 36 12.07 -1.21 11.74
C LEU A 36 13.41 -0.94 12.43
N ASP A 37 14.48 -1.26 11.74
CA ASP A 37 15.86 -1.04 12.18
C ASP A 37 16.75 -0.68 10.99
N GLY A 38 17.95 -0.16 11.24
CA GLY A 38 18.98 0.08 10.23
C GLY A 38 18.67 1.20 9.23
N VAL A 39 17.83 2.17 9.60
CA VAL A 39 17.54 3.35 8.78
C VAL A 39 18.57 4.44 9.06
N ASP A 40 19.80 4.23 8.57
CA ASP A 40 20.87 5.22 8.59
C ASP A 40 21.48 5.36 7.19
N TYR A 41 21.28 6.53 6.59
CA TYR A 41 21.77 6.87 5.27
C TYR A 41 22.72 8.04 5.39
N PRO A 42 24.03 7.81 5.64
CA PRO A 42 24.99 8.89 5.92
C PRO A 42 25.17 9.87 4.75
N LYS A 43 24.79 9.46 3.53
CA LYS A 43 24.77 10.29 2.33
C LYS A 43 23.40 10.18 1.66
N PRO A 44 22.37 10.88 2.17
CA PRO A 44 21.04 10.83 1.58
C PRO A 44 21.04 11.52 0.21
N TYR A 45 20.13 11.08 -0.65
CA TYR A 45 19.82 11.76 -1.90
C TYR A 45 19.38 13.21 -1.65
N ARG A 46 19.75 14.10 -2.57
CA ARG A 46 19.44 15.55 -2.49
C ARG A 46 18.87 16.12 -3.78
N GLY A 47 18.52 15.26 -4.73
CA GLY A 47 17.89 15.69 -5.98
C GLY A 47 16.37 15.80 -5.81
N LYS A 48 15.66 15.88 -6.94
CA LYS A 48 14.22 16.16 -6.96
C LYS A 48 13.34 14.93 -7.18
N HIS A 49 13.93 13.78 -7.51
CA HIS A 49 13.15 12.60 -7.80
C HIS A 49 12.36 12.12 -6.56
N LYS A 50 11.16 11.61 -6.82
CA LYS A 50 10.22 11.10 -5.83
C LYS A 50 9.86 9.64 -6.11
N ILE A 51 9.15 9.03 -5.17
CA ILE A 51 8.55 7.70 -5.32
C ILE A 51 7.06 7.86 -5.57
N LEU A 52 6.55 7.29 -6.67
CA LEU A 52 5.10 7.20 -6.91
C LEU A 52 4.55 5.96 -6.21
N VAL A 53 3.73 6.14 -5.18
CA VAL A 53 3.04 5.04 -4.48
C VAL A 53 1.68 4.80 -5.12
N ILE A 54 1.46 3.62 -5.70
CA ILE A 54 0.15 3.21 -6.22
C ILE A 54 -0.56 2.40 -5.14
N ALA A 55 -1.54 3.01 -4.49
CA ALA A 55 -2.24 2.47 -3.33
C ALA A 55 -3.64 1.93 -3.67
N ALA A 56 -4.18 1.09 -2.79
CA ALA A 56 -5.54 0.58 -2.89
C ALA A 56 -6.55 1.62 -2.37
N ASP A 57 -7.60 1.86 -3.16
CA ASP A 57 -8.75 2.72 -2.83
C ASP A 57 -10.01 1.94 -2.40
N GLU A 58 -10.01 0.62 -2.51
CA GLU A 58 -11.08 -0.26 -2.02
C GLU A 58 -10.59 -1.12 -0.85
N ARG A 59 -11.44 -1.28 0.18
CA ARG A 59 -11.18 -2.07 1.40
C ARG A 59 -11.74 -3.49 1.29
N TYR A 60 -12.81 -3.66 0.56
CA TYR A 60 -13.70 -4.79 0.71
C TYR A 60 -13.51 -5.80 -0.42
N LEU A 61 -12.79 -6.89 -0.13
CA LEU A 61 -12.53 -7.96 -1.09
C LEU A 61 -13.60 -9.05 -0.99
N PRO A 62 -14.39 -9.31 -2.06
CA PRO A 62 -15.31 -10.45 -2.11
C PRO A 62 -14.56 -11.76 -1.94
N THR A 63 -15.13 -12.68 -1.14
CA THR A 63 -14.61 -14.04 -0.99
C THR A 63 -15.50 -15.06 -1.71
N ASP A 64 -14.98 -16.26 -1.91
CA ASP A 64 -15.60 -17.32 -2.71
C ASP A 64 -16.92 -17.84 -2.14
N ASN A 65 -17.15 -17.71 -0.84
CA ASN A 65 -18.37 -18.16 -0.16
C ASN A 65 -19.49 -17.10 -0.12
N GLY A 66 -19.35 -15.99 -0.85
CA GLY A 66 -20.34 -14.92 -0.87
C GLY A 66 -20.35 -14.03 0.37
N ASN A 67 -19.48 -14.29 1.38
CA ASN A 67 -19.18 -13.29 2.39
C ASN A 67 -18.38 -12.19 1.72
N CYS A 68 -19.00 -11.02 1.65
CA CYS A 68 -18.33 -9.81 1.23
C CYS A 68 -17.26 -9.51 2.26
N SER A 69 -16.02 -9.34 1.81
CA SER A 69 -15.16 -8.34 2.44
C SER A 69 -14.46 -8.77 3.73
N ARG A 70 -13.28 -9.36 3.56
CA ARG A 70 -12.20 -9.07 4.52
C ARG A 70 -11.77 -7.62 4.30
N PRO A 71 -11.68 -6.76 5.33
CA PRO A 71 -11.02 -5.46 5.23
C PRO A 71 -9.57 -5.69 4.90
N VAL A 72 -9.26 -5.63 3.61
CA VAL A 72 -7.94 -5.93 3.10
C VAL A 72 -7.44 -4.75 2.34
N THR A 73 -6.38 -4.18 2.86
CA THR A 73 -5.73 -3.01 2.31
C THR A 73 -4.33 -2.93 2.86
N ILE A 74 -3.62 -1.86 2.57
CA ILE A 74 -2.18 -1.82 2.78
C ILE A 74 -1.82 -2.20 4.22
N ARG A 75 -0.98 -3.25 4.37
CA ARG A 75 -0.36 -3.58 5.66
C ARG A 75 0.59 -2.45 6.04
N LEU A 76 0.09 -1.49 6.80
CA LEU A 76 0.79 -0.24 7.04
C LEU A 76 2.16 -0.46 7.69
N LYS A 77 2.28 -1.42 8.64
CA LYS A 77 3.58 -1.79 9.22
C LYS A 77 4.66 -2.02 8.16
N ARG A 78 4.34 -2.75 7.08
CA ARG A 78 5.31 -3.07 6.04
C ARG A 78 5.39 -1.99 4.96
N CYS A 79 4.31 -1.27 4.71
CA CYS A 79 4.32 -0.11 3.81
C CYS A 79 5.14 1.06 4.38
N CYS A 80 4.85 1.52 5.60
CA CYS A 80 5.63 2.58 6.25
C CYS A 80 7.08 2.18 6.44
N ARG A 81 7.38 0.91 6.80
CA ARG A 81 8.77 0.44 6.84
C ARG A 81 9.46 0.57 5.48
N CYS A 82 8.82 0.08 4.42
CA CYS A 82 9.35 0.16 3.06
C CYS A 82 9.57 1.62 2.65
N ILE A 83 8.57 2.48 2.88
CA ILE A 83 8.68 3.91 2.56
C ILE A 83 9.83 4.52 3.36
N ILE A 84 9.85 4.41 4.70
CA ILE A 84 10.93 4.95 5.54
C ILE A 84 12.32 4.45 5.06
N SER A 85 12.43 3.18 4.67
CA SER A 85 13.68 2.61 4.15
C SER A 85 14.02 3.16 2.76
N MET A 86 13.05 3.60 1.96
CA MET A 86 13.26 4.15 0.62
C MET A 86 13.45 5.67 0.62
N LEU A 87 12.97 6.38 1.65
CA LEU A 87 13.09 7.84 1.78
C LEU A 87 14.51 8.32 2.11
N ALA A 88 15.56 7.61 1.69
CA ALA A 88 16.96 7.98 1.85
C ALA A 88 17.31 9.29 1.10
N GLY A 89 16.62 10.39 1.39
CA GLY A 89 16.54 11.65 0.66
C GLY A 89 15.40 11.79 -0.35
N PHE A 90 14.60 10.75 -0.61
CA PHE A 90 13.49 10.81 -1.57
C PHE A 90 12.20 11.30 -0.90
N GLU A 91 11.39 12.08 -1.61
CA GLU A 91 9.99 12.30 -1.27
C GLU A 91 9.10 11.21 -1.90
N PHE A 92 7.81 11.19 -1.55
CA PHE A 92 6.84 10.33 -2.21
C PHE A 92 5.51 11.03 -2.42
N GLU A 93 4.79 10.57 -3.44
CA GLU A 93 3.42 10.96 -3.73
C GLU A 93 2.56 9.70 -3.81
N VAL A 94 1.26 9.84 -3.52
CA VAL A 94 0.33 8.72 -3.51
C VAL A 94 -0.69 8.91 -4.62
N ALA A 95 -0.94 7.86 -5.39
CA ALA A 95 -2.02 7.78 -6.35
C ALA A 95 -2.87 6.53 -6.09
N THR A 96 -4.17 6.64 -6.36
CA THR A 96 -5.10 5.51 -6.43
C THR A 96 -5.78 5.52 -7.80
N ILE A 97 -6.38 4.41 -8.23
CA ILE A 97 -7.04 4.34 -9.55
C ILE A 97 -8.12 5.41 -9.66
N SER A 98 -8.97 5.52 -8.64
CA SER A 98 -10.10 6.44 -8.63
C SER A 98 -9.76 7.86 -8.17
N GLY A 99 -8.65 8.05 -7.44
CA GLY A 99 -8.37 9.27 -6.68
C GLY A 99 -9.07 9.33 -5.32
N LEU A 100 -9.88 8.32 -4.97
CA LEU A 100 -10.42 8.18 -3.60
C LEU A 100 -9.29 7.88 -2.62
N MET A 101 -9.52 8.25 -1.35
CA MET A 101 -8.55 8.05 -0.28
C MET A 101 -8.04 6.60 -0.21
N THR A 102 -6.76 6.46 0.08
CA THR A 102 -6.14 5.17 0.37
C THR A 102 -6.85 4.51 1.54
N LYS A 103 -7.12 3.22 1.40
CA LYS A 103 -7.66 2.40 2.48
C LYS A 103 -6.51 1.63 3.13
N PHE A 104 -6.54 1.46 4.44
CA PHE A 104 -5.52 0.74 5.23
C PHE A 104 -6.15 -0.35 6.10
N GLU A 105 -5.36 -1.41 6.36
CA GLU A 105 -5.63 -2.39 7.41
C GLU A 105 -5.26 -1.79 8.78
N TYR A 106 -6.10 -0.89 9.30
CA TYR A 106 -5.83 -0.22 10.59
C TYR A 106 -5.70 -1.20 11.76
N TRP A 107 -6.32 -2.38 11.69
CA TRP A 107 -6.14 -3.46 12.67
C TRP A 107 -4.72 -4.05 12.70
N ALA A 108 -3.88 -3.79 11.68
CA ALA A 108 -2.47 -4.15 11.62
C ALA A 108 -1.52 -2.95 11.87
N MET A 109 -2.06 -1.80 12.28
CA MET A 109 -1.29 -0.61 12.62
C MET A 109 -0.43 -0.85 13.87
N PRO A 110 0.89 -0.59 13.83
CA PRO A 110 1.74 -0.72 15.01
C PRO A 110 1.62 0.52 15.90
N HIS A 111 0.49 0.64 16.61
CA HIS A 111 0.12 1.84 17.37
C HIS A 111 1.10 2.29 18.46
N LYS A 112 2.03 1.42 18.90
CA LYS A 112 3.05 1.75 19.90
C LYS A 112 4.42 1.99 19.29
N ASP A 113 4.54 2.04 17.96
CA ASP A 113 5.80 2.25 17.27
C ASP A 113 6.13 3.74 17.14
N GLU A 114 7.19 4.15 17.84
CA GLU A 114 7.62 5.54 17.94
C GLU A 114 8.26 6.11 16.66
N LYS A 115 8.56 5.27 15.66
CA LYS A 115 9.09 5.72 14.37
C LYS A 115 8.01 5.70 13.29
N VAL A 116 7.24 4.61 13.23
CA VAL A 116 6.19 4.42 12.21
C VAL A 116 5.01 5.35 12.44
N MET A 117 4.56 5.55 13.68
CA MET A 117 3.38 6.37 13.96
C MET A 117 3.62 7.86 13.64
N PRO A 118 4.72 8.51 14.09
CA PRO A 118 4.97 9.90 13.70
C PRO A 118 5.14 10.08 12.19
N PHE A 119 5.81 9.13 11.52
CA PHE A 119 5.93 9.13 10.07
C PHE A 119 4.56 9.07 9.38
N PHE A 120 3.68 8.16 9.81
CA PHE A 120 2.32 8.06 9.29
C PHE A 120 1.53 9.34 9.53
N GLU A 121 1.56 9.89 10.75
CA GLU A 121 0.83 11.11 11.10
C GLU A 121 1.30 12.32 10.29
N GLN A 122 2.61 12.44 10.02
CA GLN A 122 3.18 13.50 9.19
C GLN A 122 2.69 13.42 7.74
N HIS A 123 2.52 12.20 7.19
CA HIS A 123 2.22 11.99 5.77
C HIS A 123 0.77 11.55 5.49
N LYS A 124 -0.08 11.43 6.52
CA LYS A 124 -1.46 10.94 6.40
C LYS A 124 -2.29 11.71 5.37
N SER A 125 -2.00 13.00 5.16
CA SER A 125 -2.70 13.84 4.20
C SER A 125 -2.50 13.36 2.76
N LEU A 126 -1.33 12.82 2.41
CA LEU A 126 -1.04 12.26 1.09
C LEU A 126 -1.90 11.02 0.80
N PHE A 127 -2.09 10.17 1.81
CA PHE A 127 -2.93 8.98 1.70
C PHE A 127 -4.43 9.32 1.70
N ARG A 128 -4.83 10.36 2.43
CA ARG A 128 -6.23 10.83 2.44
C ARG A 128 -6.63 11.55 1.15
N ASN A 129 -5.68 12.23 0.50
CA ASN A 129 -5.91 13.01 -0.71
C ASN A 129 -4.93 12.56 -1.82
N PRO A 130 -5.03 11.30 -2.29
CA PRO A 130 -4.15 10.82 -3.33
C PRO A 130 -4.50 11.47 -4.68
N LYS A 131 -3.55 11.45 -5.59
CA LYS A 131 -3.81 11.76 -7.01
C LYS A 131 -4.63 10.64 -7.64
N LYS A 132 -5.36 10.97 -8.70
CA LYS A 132 -5.93 9.96 -9.59
C LYS A 132 -4.82 9.44 -10.51
N LEU A 133 -4.65 8.12 -10.61
CA LEU A 133 -3.54 7.52 -11.35
C LEU A 133 -3.55 7.89 -12.84
N ALA A 134 -4.73 7.94 -13.47
CA ALA A 134 -4.88 8.36 -14.86
C ALA A 134 -4.28 9.76 -15.12
N ASP A 135 -4.48 10.71 -14.20
CA ASP A 135 -3.96 12.08 -14.33
C ASP A 135 -2.43 12.10 -14.20
N VAL A 136 -1.87 11.27 -13.31
CA VAL A 136 -0.42 11.10 -13.19
C VAL A 136 0.14 10.51 -14.48
N VAL A 137 -0.44 9.41 -14.97
CA VAL A 137 0.01 8.71 -16.18
C VAL A 137 -0.03 9.63 -17.41
N ALA A 138 -1.09 10.43 -17.56
CA ALA A 138 -1.20 11.40 -18.66
C ALA A 138 -0.08 12.45 -18.67
N SER A 139 0.53 12.73 -17.51
CA SER A 139 1.64 13.67 -17.37
C SER A 139 3.03 13.02 -17.50
N LEU A 140 3.13 11.68 -17.49
CA LEU A 140 4.40 10.97 -17.50
C LEU A 140 5.13 11.09 -18.84
N ASN A 141 6.41 11.42 -18.78
CA ASN A 141 7.36 11.53 -19.88
C ASN A 141 8.78 11.15 -19.41
N ALA A 142 9.79 11.25 -20.28
CA ALA A 142 11.16 10.85 -19.94
C ALA A 142 11.79 11.68 -18.80
N ASP A 143 11.40 12.95 -18.70
CA ASP A 143 11.92 13.93 -17.73
C ASP A 143 11.14 13.93 -16.41
N SER A 144 10.14 13.05 -16.26
CA SER A 144 9.32 13.01 -15.06
C SER A 144 10.14 12.65 -13.82
N GLU A 145 9.95 13.42 -12.75
CA GLU A 145 10.74 13.36 -11.51
C GLU A 145 10.33 12.17 -10.60
N TYR A 146 10.06 11.00 -11.15
CA TYR A 146 9.86 9.76 -10.37
C TYR A 146 11.06 8.82 -10.55
N ALA A 147 11.74 8.51 -9.44
CA ALA A 147 12.80 7.51 -9.40
C ALA A 147 12.24 6.08 -9.38
N ALA A 148 11.06 5.89 -8.80
CA ALA A 148 10.47 4.58 -8.60
C ALA A 148 8.94 4.61 -8.59
N ILE A 149 8.33 3.50 -8.98
CA ILE A 149 6.96 3.13 -8.64
C ILE A 149 7.02 2.14 -7.47
N PHE A 150 6.25 2.41 -6.43
CA PHE A 150 6.07 1.52 -5.30
C PHE A 150 4.62 1.05 -5.21
N VAL A 151 4.40 -0.27 -5.28
CA VAL A 151 3.10 -0.90 -5.07
C VAL A 151 3.11 -1.68 -3.75
N PRO A 152 2.60 -1.12 -2.64
CA PRO A 152 2.53 -1.83 -1.37
C PRO A 152 1.59 -3.04 -1.45
N GLY A 153 1.83 -4.01 -0.56
CA GLY A 153 0.98 -5.20 -0.44
C GLY A 153 -0.24 -5.02 0.46
N GLY A 154 -0.73 -6.13 1.04
CA GLY A 154 -2.08 -6.21 1.62
C GLY A 154 -3.07 -6.68 0.55
N HIS A 155 -4.15 -7.38 0.91
CA HIS A 155 -4.99 -7.99 -0.15
C HIS A 155 -5.85 -6.95 -0.90
N GLY A 156 -5.91 -5.69 -0.46
CA GLY A 156 -6.53 -4.61 -1.24
C GLY A 156 -5.82 -4.36 -2.57
N ALA A 157 -4.54 -4.73 -2.69
CA ALA A 157 -3.82 -4.70 -3.96
C ALA A 157 -4.38 -5.70 -5.01
N LEU A 158 -5.24 -6.64 -4.59
CA LEU A 158 -5.93 -7.56 -5.50
C LEU A 158 -7.18 -6.92 -6.14
N ILE A 159 -7.63 -5.77 -5.64
CA ILE A 159 -8.85 -5.10 -6.09
C ILE A 159 -8.47 -4.01 -7.08
N GLY A 160 -8.92 -4.14 -8.33
CA GLY A 160 -8.72 -3.15 -9.39
C GLY A 160 -7.30 -3.10 -9.96
N LEU A 161 -6.25 -3.03 -9.14
CA LEU A 161 -4.87 -2.90 -9.61
C LEU A 161 -4.45 -3.95 -10.64
N PRO A 162 -4.77 -5.26 -10.47
CA PRO A 162 -4.36 -6.30 -11.42
C PRO A 162 -4.96 -6.18 -12.82
N GLU A 163 -6.05 -5.41 -12.99
CA GLU A 163 -6.80 -5.28 -14.24
C GLU A 163 -6.77 -3.84 -14.79
N SER A 164 -6.02 -2.94 -14.15
CA SER A 164 -6.03 -1.50 -14.46
C SER A 164 -5.10 -1.14 -15.61
N GLN A 165 -5.65 -0.50 -16.65
CA GLN A 165 -4.87 0.06 -17.75
C GLN A 165 -3.92 1.18 -17.30
N ASP A 166 -4.33 1.99 -16.31
CA ASP A 166 -3.48 3.05 -15.76
C ASP A 166 -2.28 2.47 -15.02
N VAL A 167 -2.46 1.36 -14.29
CA VAL A 167 -1.36 0.62 -13.66
C VAL A 167 -0.43 0.04 -14.72
N ALA A 168 -0.97 -0.58 -15.77
CA ALA A 168 -0.17 -1.09 -16.88
C ALA A 168 0.67 0.01 -17.53
N ALA A 169 0.07 1.17 -17.83
CA ALA A 169 0.76 2.32 -18.42
C ALA A 169 1.85 2.89 -17.51
N ALA A 170 1.60 3.01 -16.20
CA ALA A 170 2.60 3.45 -15.24
C ALA A 170 3.81 2.48 -15.18
N LEU A 171 3.55 1.17 -15.15
CA LEU A 171 4.60 0.14 -15.16
C LEU A 171 5.39 0.11 -16.47
N GLN A 172 4.71 0.21 -17.62
CA GLN A 172 5.36 0.32 -18.92
C GLN A 172 6.24 1.57 -19.00
N TRP A 173 5.77 2.71 -18.49
CA TRP A 173 6.56 3.93 -18.41
C TRP A 173 7.82 3.72 -17.55
N ALA A 174 7.69 3.09 -16.38
CA ALA A 174 8.84 2.84 -15.50
C ALA A 174 9.89 1.96 -16.18
N ILE A 175 9.46 0.86 -16.83
CA ILE A 175 10.35 -0.04 -17.58
C ILE A 175 11.03 0.69 -18.73
N LYS A 176 10.28 1.47 -19.51
CA LYS A 176 10.80 2.19 -20.68
C LYS A 176 11.83 3.27 -20.33
N ASN A 177 11.69 3.88 -19.15
CA ASN A 177 12.54 5.00 -18.71
C ASN A 177 13.56 4.60 -17.63
N ASP A 178 13.85 3.29 -17.51
CA ASP A 178 14.82 2.74 -16.56
C ASP A 178 14.58 3.21 -15.11
N ARG A 179 13.33 3.11 -14.67
CA ARG A 179 12.89 3.46 -13.30
C ARG A 179 12.65 2.20 -12.48
N PHE A 180 12.84 2.31 -11.17
CA PHE A 180 12.64 1.17 -10.28
C PHE A 180 11.14 0.83 -10.15
N VAL A 181 10.84 -0.46 -10.13
CA VAL A 181 9.52 -0.97 -9.72
C VAL A 181 9.71 -1.78 -8.45
N ILE A 182 9.06 -1.36 -7.38
CA ILE A 182 9.22 -1.92 -6.05
C ILE A 182 7.86 -2.44 -5.58
N SER A 183 7.81 -3.67 -5.08
CA SER A 183 6.57 -4.24 -4.54
C SER A 183 6.84 -5.38 -3.56
N LEU A 184 5.82 -5.74 -2.77
CA LEU A 184 5.91 -6.82 -1.79
C LEU A 184 4.55 -7.45 -1.46
N CYS A 185 4.58 -8.66 -0.92
CA CYS A 185 3.39 -9.42 -0.49
C CYS A 185 2.43 -9.65 -1.67
N HIS A 186 1.24 -9.05 -1.66
CA HIS A 186 0.27 -9.13 -2.76
C HIS A 186 0.34 -7.93 -3.71
N GLY A 187 1.19 -6.93 -3.43
CA GLY A 187 1.42 -5.81 -4.33
C GLY A 187 1.83 -6.22 -5.76
N PRO A 188 2.63 -7.30 -5.95
CA PRO A 188 2.96 -7.81 -7.29
C PRO A 188 1.76 -8.28 -8.11
N ALA A 189 0.57 -8.46 -7.51
CA ALA A 189 -0.65 -8.70 -8.28
C ALA A 189 -0.95 -7.55 -9.27
N ALA A 190 -0.53 -6.31 -8.95
CA ALA A 190 -0.63 -5.18 -9.87
C ALA A 190 0.15 -5.40 -11.18
N PHE A 191 1.18 -6.27 -11.19
CA PHE A 191 1.93 -6.56 -12.41
C PHE A 191 1.11 -7.39 -13.42
N LEU A 192 0.03 -8.03 -12.98
CA LEU A 192 -0.91 -8.72 -13.87
C LEU A 192 -1.60 -7.76 -14.83
N ALA A 193 -1.62 -6.45 -14.53
CA ALA A 193 -2.15 -5.43 -15.43
C ALA A 193 -1.44 -5.44 -16.80
N LEU A 194 -0.19 -5.89 -16.85
CA LEU A 194 0.59 -6.03 -18.07
C LEU A 194 0.17 -7.21 -18.95
N ARG A 195 -0.67 -8.14 -18.47
CA ARG A 195 -1.18 -9.29 -19.27
C ARG A 195 -2.01 -8.84 -20.47
N HIS A 196 -2.63 -7.67 -20.37
CA HIS A 196 -3.46 -7.07 -21.41
C HIS A 196 -2.76 -5.90 -22.11
N GLY A 197 -1.50 -5.63 -21.77
CA GLY A 197 -0.69 -4.60 -22.43
C GLY A 197 -0.42 -4.99 -23.88
N ARG A 198 -0.80 -4.10 -24.80
CA ARG A 198 -0.31 -4.13 -26.19
C ARG A 198 1.11 -3.58 -26.26
#